data_AF-A0A351H5S5-F1
#
_entry.id   AF-A0A351H5S5-F1
#
_cell.length_a   1.000
_cell.length_b   1.000
_cell.length_c   1.000
_cell.angle_alpha   90.00
_cell.angle_beta   90.00
_cell.angle_gamma   90.00
#
_symmetry.space_group_name_H-M   'P 1'
#
loop_
_entity.id
_entity.type
_entity.pdbx_description
1 polymer ?
#
loop_
_entity_poly.entity_id
_entity_poly.type
_entity_poly.pdbx_seq_one_letter_code
_entity_poly.pdbx_strand_id
1 'polypeptide(L)'
;GHLPQIAIGYDGTANASSTSAGNFYVAAVKNHVLADKENSYYLSAVIEGNGKPLRIGFTGVWKFEINSILLQEINAAAENQVTVVYCDEREYKAEFAAEGEALKTPVKEGKKFVGWYYNSDFSGAKVTTVTADAVVYAKWINLIEGDLNEDEVADIRDLVMLKEAAINQDTDMKYDLDGDTQPATEDDLLFLKKLLLGITV
;
A
#
# COMPACT_ATOMS: atom_id res chain seq x y z
N GLY A 1 1.80 2.60 -34.78
CA GLY A 1 3.07 2.00 -34.31
C GLY A 1 2.72 0.90 -33.34
N HIS A 2 3.36 -0.27 -33.46
CA HIS A 2 3.15 -1.36 -32.51
C HIS A 2 3.69 -0.95 -31.14
N LEU A 3 2.84 -1.07 -30.12
CA LEU A 3 3.14 -0.79 -28.72
C LEU A 3 3.80 -2.03 -28.07
N PRO A 4 4.32 -1.93 -26.84
CA PRO A 4 5.17 -2.98 -26.28
C PRO A 4 4.41 -4.29 -26.16
N GLN A 5 5.11 -5.39 -26.44
CA GLN A 5 4.63 -6.73 -26.14
C GLN A 5 5.36 -7.23 -24.91
N ILE A 6 4.60 -7.78 -23.96
CA ILE A 6 5.14 -8.37 -22.74
C ILE A 6 4.84 -9.87 -22.80
N ALA A 7 5.86 -10.67 -22.53
CA ALA A 7 5.74 -12.12 -22.46
C ALA A 7 6.33 -12.63 -21.14
N ILE A 8 5.65 -13.59 -20.51
CA ILE A 8 6.18 -14.33 -19.36
C ILE A 8 6.36 -15.78 -19.79
N GLY A 9 7.44 -16.40 -19.34
CA GLY A 9 7.80 -17.75 -19.74
C GLY A 9 8.96 -18.30 -18.94
N TYR A 10 9.56 -19.36 -19.45
CA TYR A 10 10.67 -20.07 -18.81
C TYR A 10 11.72 -20.51 -19.83
N ASP A 11 12.91 -20.85 -19.35
CA ASP A 11 13.93 -21.45 -20.19
C ASP A 11 13.74 -22.96 -20.37
N GLY A 12 13.88 -23.44 -21.60
CA GLY A 12 13.80 -24.88 -21.90
C GLY A 12 14.88 -25.73 -21.22
N THR A 13 16.03 -25.13 -20.92
CA THR A 13 17.17 -25.79 -20.27
C THR A 13 17.45 -25.17 -18.91
N ALA A 14 17.72 -26.01 -17.90
CA ALA A 14 18.21 -25.55 -16.61
C ALA A 14 19.55 -24.81 -16.81
N ASN A 15 19.70 -23.64 -16.16
CA ASN A 15 20.89 -22.79 -16.24
C ASN A 15 21.19 -22.16 -17.63
N ALA A 16 20.18 -21.97 -18.48
CA ALA A 16 20.39 -21.31 -19.77
C ALA A 16 20.90 -19.87 -19.62
N SER A 17 21.91 -19.48 -20.42
CA SER A 17 22.39 -18.09 -20.48
C SER A 17 21.30 -17.14 -20.98
N SER A 18 21.26 -15.92 -20.42
CA SER A 18 20.31 -14.84 -20.77
C SER A 18 20.34 -14.43 -22.25
N THR A 19 21.40 -14.79 -22.99
CA THR A 19 21.62 -14.43 -24.40
C THR A 19 21.34 -15.56 -25.40
N SER A 20 20.92 -16.75 -24.94
CA SER A 20 20.71 -17.91 -25.80
C SER A 20 19.44 -17.75 -26.66
N ALA A 21 19.59 -17.51 -27.96
CA ALA A 21 18.47 -17.49 -28.90
C ALA A 21 17.75 -18.85 -28.93
N GLY A 22 16.40 -18.85 -28.89
CA GLY A 22 15.56 -20.05 -29.07
C GLY A 22 15.21 -20.83 -27.80
N ASN A 23 15.64 -20.41 -26.60
CA ASN A 23 15.38 -21.12 -25.36
C ASN A 23 14.22 -20.58 -24.51
N PHE A 24 13.61 -19.46 -24.90
CA PHE A 24 12.50 -18.84 -24.17
C PHE A 24 11.15 -19.42 -24.61
N TYR A 25 10.51 -20.18 -23.71
CA TYR A 25 9.18 -20.74 -23.91
C TYR A 25 8.15 -19.80 -23.30
N VAL A 26 7.34 -19.17 -24.16
CA VAL A 26 6.31 -18.21 -23.75
C VAL A 26 5.12 -18.96 -23.16
N ALA A 27 4.81 -18.69 -21.90
CA ALA A 27 3.62 -19.20 -21.22
C ALA A 27 2.43 -18.24 -21.37
N ALA A 28 2.68 -16.94 -21.42
CA ALA A 28 1.68 -15.93 -21.69
C ALA A 28 2.28 -14.73 -22.44
N VAL A 29 1.52 -14.13 -23.35
CA VAL A 29 1.92 -12.91 -24.08
C VAL A 29 0.75 -11.93 -24.15
N LYS A 30 1.04 -10.64 -24.01
CA LYS A 30 0.07 -9.57 -24.18
C LYS A 30 0.64 -8.47 -25.07
N ASN A 31 -0.16 -8.10 -26.08
CA ASN A 31 0.14 -7.02 -27.03
C ASN A 31 -0.64 -5.78 -26.60
N HIS A 32 0.01 -4.62 -26.61
CA HIS A 32 -0.63 -3.34 -26.28
C HIS A 32 -1.25 -2.70 -27.54
N VAL A 33 -2.43 -2.06 -27.40
CA VAL A 33 -3.03 -1.20 -28.45
C VAL A 33 -3.14 0.25 -27.96
N LEU A 34 -3.17 1.22 -28.88
CA LEU A 34 -3.10 2.67 -28.56
C LEU A 34 -4.18 3.17 -27.59
N ALA A 35 -5.27 2.43 -27.47
CA ALA A 35 -6.37 2.72 -26.56
C ALA A 35 -6.07 2.42 -25.08
N ASP A 36 -5.03 1.64 -24.76
CA ASP A 36 -4.75 1.18 -23.38
C ASP A 36 -3.81 2.11 -22.60
N LYS A 37 -3.61 3.35 -23.06
CA LYS A 37 -2.75 4.33 -22.39
C LYS A 37 -3.35 4.62 -20.99
N GLU A 38 -2.56 4.40 -19.93
CA GLU A 38 -2.90 4.58 -18.50
C GLU A 38 -3.50 3.36 -17.76
N ASN A 39 -3.65 2.20 -18.41
CA ASN A 39 -4.14 0.99 -17.72
C ASN A 39 -3.01 0.18 -17.04
N SER A 40 -3.29 -0.39 -15.86
CA SER A 40 -2.46 -1.41 -15.22
C SER A 40 -2.58 -2.75 -15.97
N TYR A 41 -1.45 -3.47 -16.12
CA TYR A 41 -1.40 -4.75 -16.82
C TYR A 41 -1.16 -5.90 -15.86
N TYR A 42 -2.05 -6.88 -15.91
CA TYR A 42 -1.87 -8.17 -15.26
C TYR A 42 -1.57 -9.22 -16.33
N LEU A 43 -0.49 -9.96 -16.15
CA LEU A 43 -0.13 -11.11 -16.97
C LEU A 43 0.11 -12.29 -16.04
N SER A 44 -0.80 -13.26 -16.10
CA SER A 44 -0.72 -14.47 -15.29
C SER A 44 -0.22 -15.62 -16.16
N ALA A 45 0.72 -16.40 -15.63
CA ALA A 45 1.22 -17.59 -16.28
C ALA A 45 1.43 -18.68 -15.23
N VAL A 46 1.03 -19.91 -15.56
CA VAL A 46 1.43 -21.10 -14.79
C VAL A 46 2.72 -21.60 -15.41
N ILE A 47 3.80 -21.66 -14.62
CA ILE A 47 5.10 -22.16 -15.06
C ILE A 47 5.38 -23.44 -14.30
N GLU A 48 5.23 -24.56 -15.01
CA GLU A 48 5.55 -25.88 -14.48
C GLU A 48 6.99 -26.23 -14.89
N GLY A 49 7.92 -26.19 -13.95
CA GLY A 49 9.33 -26.42 -14.26
C GLY A 49 10.24 -26.32 -13.05
N ASN A 50 10.51 -27.47 -12.41
CA ASN A 50 11.47 -27.51 -11.30
C ASN A 50 12.88 -27.15 -11.82
N GLY A 51 13.47 -26.08 -11.27
CA GLY A 51 14.82 -25.62 -11.63
C GLY A 51 14.97 -24.82 -12.95
N LYS A 52 13.86 -24.37 -13.56
CA LYS A 52 13.90 -23.53 -14.76
C LYS A 52 13.75 -22.04 -14.37
N PRO A 53 14.68 -21.15 -14.79
CA PRO A 53 14.54 -19.72 -14.54
C PRO A 53 13.26 -19.14 -15.16
N LEU A 54 12.50 -18.39 -14.36
CA LEU A 54 11.45 -17.50 -14.84
C LEU A 54 12.07 -16.43 -15.73
N ARG A 55 11.45 -16.16 -16.89
CA ARG A 55 11.84 -15.05 -17.77
C ARG A 55 10.65 -14.17 -18.09
N ILE A 56 10.91 -12.86 -18.12
CA ILE A 56 9.98 -11.85 -18.61
C ILE A 56 10.64 -11.18 -19.82
N GLY A 57 10.03 -11.34 -20.99
CA GLY A 57 10.47 -10.77 -22.25
C GLY A 57 9.66 -9.53 -22.60
N PHE A 58 10.33 -8.52 -23.14
CA PHE A 58 9.72 -7.26 -23.57
C PHE A 58 10.17 -6.96 -25.00
N THR A 59 9.27 -6.45 -25.84
CA THR A 59 9.60 -5.98 -27.20
C THR A 59 9.22 -4.51 -27.37
N GLY A 60 10.01 -3.78 -28.19
CA GLY A 60 9.79 -2.36 -28.51
C GLY A 60 10.92 -1.44 -28.04
N VAL A 61 10.96 -0.21 -28.59
CA VAL A 61 12.01 0.81 -28.33
C VAL A 61 11.76 1.56 -27.01
N TRP A 62 11.22 0.90 -25.99
CA TRP A 62 10.92 1.54 -24.71
C TRP A 62 12.00 1.21 -23.69
N LYS A 63 12.66 2.25 -23.16
CA LYS A 63 13.42 2.15 -21.92
C LYS A 63 12.41 2.02 -20.80
N PHE A 64 12.35 0.86 -20.14
CA PHE A 64 11.61 0.71 -18.90
C PHE A 64 12.61 0.51 -17.76
N GLU A 65 12.28 1.09 -16.61
CA GLU A 65 13.05 0.97 -15.38
C GLU A 65 12.24 0.03 -14.47
N ILE A 66 12.86 -1.06 -14.01
CA ILE A 66 12.25 -1.91 -13.01
C ILE A 66 12.59 -1.29 -11.66
N ASN A 67 11.63 -0.60 -11.06
CA ASN A 67 11.82 0.07 -9.77
C ASN A 67 11.94 -0.93 -8.62
N SER A 68 11.24 -2.06 -8.69
CA SER A 68 11.31 -3.12 -7.68
C SER A 68 10.92 -4.50 -8.25
N ILE A 69 11.47 -5.56 -7.65
CA ILE A 69 11.07 -6.96 -7.88
C ILE A 69 10.81 -7.58 -6.51
N LEU A 70 9.61 -8.10 -6.30
CA LEU A 70 9.27 -8.88 -5.11
C LEU A 70 9.22 -10.36 -5.50
N LEU A 71 10.14 -11.16 -4.95
CA LEU A 71 10.11 -12.63 -5.04
C LEU A 71 9.68 -13.16 -3.68
N GLN A 72 8.57 -13.91 -3.64
CA GLN A 72 8.03 -14.45 -2.39
C GLN A 72 7.84 -15.97 -2.51
N GLU A 73 8.43 -16.72 -1.59
CA GLU A 73 8.28 -18.18 -1.50
C GLU A 73 6.95 -18.52 -0.81
N ILE A 74 6.08 -19.26 -1.51
CA ILE A 74 4.81 -19.75 -0.95
C ILE A 74 5.05 -21.15 -0.41
N ASN A 75 4.80 -21.36 0.88
CA ASN A 75 4.81 -22.70 1.46
C ASN A 75 3.53 -23.44 1.07
N ALA A 76 3.66 -24.38 0.12
CA ALA A 76 2.54 -25.18 -0.39
C ALA A 76 1.82 -26.04 0.68
N ALA A 77 2.39 -26.19 1.88
CA ALA A 77 1.78 -26.94 2.99
C ALA A 77 0.94 -26.07 3.94
N ALA A 78 0.90 -24.75 3.75
CA ALA A 78 0.11 -23.87 4.61
C ALA A 78 -1.32 -23.77 4.08
N GLU A 79 -2.26 -24.42 4.77
CA GLU A 79 -3.70 -24.23 4.51
C GLU A 79 -4.10 -22.79 4.87
N ASN A 80 -4.93 -22.16 4.03
CA ASN A 80 -5.57 -20.85 4.25
C ASN A 80 -4.65 -19.62 4.36
N GLN A 81 -3.52 -19.59 3.64
CA GLN A 81 -2.74 -18.35 3.49
C GLN A 81 -3.45 -17.38 2.54
N VAL A 82 -3.88 -16.23 3.07
CA VAL A 82 -4.38 -15.10 2.30
C VAL A 82 -3.22 -14.15 2.01
N THR A 83 -2.87 -13.99 0.74
CA THR A 83 -1.92 -12.96 0.31
C THR A 83 -2.64 -11.61 0.25
N VAL A 84 -2.36 -10.72 1.20
CA VAL A 84 -2.86 -9.35 1.21
C VAL A 84 -1.85 -8.48 0.49
N VAL A 85 -2.17 -8.10 -0.76
CA VAL A 85 -1.36 -7.16 -1.52
C VAL A 85 -1.91 -5.76 -1.29
N TYR A 86 -1.05 -4.84 -0.87
CA TYR A 86 -1.37 -3.43 -0.73
C TYR A 86 -0.43 -2.52 -1.49
N CYS A 87 -1.00 -1.42 -2.01
CA CYS A 87 -0.27 -0.37 -2.71
C CYS A 87 -0.10 0.83 -1.77
N ASP A 88 1.14 1.22 -1.53
CA ASP A 88 1.53 2.40 -0.76
C ASP A 88 2.31 3.34 -1.67
N GLU A 89 1.73 4.49 -2.04
CA GLU A 89 2.39 5.51 -2.85
C GLU A 89 3.07 4.97 -4.13
N ARG A 90 2.45 3.95 -4.75
CA ARG A 90 2.90 3.21 -5.97
C ARG A 90 3.88 2.06 -5.74
N GLU A 91 4.24 1.76 -4.49
CA GLU A 91 4.96 0.53 -4.13
C GLU A 91 3.96 -0.55 -3.70
N TYR A 92 4.10 -1.75 -4.27
CA TYR A 92 3.30 -2.90 -3.88
C TYR A 92 4.02 -3.69 -2.78
N LYS A 93 3.32 -3.96 -1.68
CA LYS A 93 3.76 -4.79 -0.55
C LYS A 93 2.78 -5.95 -0.38
N ALA A 94 3.26 -7.09 0.08
CA ALA A 94 2.44 -8.28 0.29
C ALA A 94 2.68 -8.86 1.69
N GLU A 95 1.60 -9.06 2.44
CA GLU A 95 1.61 -9.70 3.76
C GLU A 95 0.63 -10.88 3.79
N PHE A 96 0.97 -11.96 4.51
CA PHE A 96 0.05 -13.06 4.71
C PHE A 96 -0.83 -12.84 5.95
N ALA A 97 -2.14 -13.02 5.79
CA ALA A 97 -3.10 -13.21 6.87
C ALA A 97 -3.70 -14.62 6.76
N ALA A 98 -4.14 -15.22 7.87
CA ALA A 98 -4.99 -16.41 7.76
C ALA A 98 -6.41 -15.99 7.31
N GLU A 99 -7.08 -16.84 6.54
CA GLU A 99 -8.45 -16.56 6.08
C GLU A 99 -9.39 -16.29 7.25
N GLY A 100 -10.06 -15.13 7.23
CA GLY A 100 -10.96 -14.69 8.31
C GLY A 100 -10.28 -14.02 9.49
N GLU A 101 -8.96 -13.87 9.50
CA GLU A 101 -8.27 -13.07 10.52
C GLU A 101 -8.32 -11.57 10.24
N ALA A 102 -8.19 -10.79 11.31
CA ALA A 102 -8.09 -9.35 11.24
C ALA A 102 -6.83 -8.94 10.48
N LEU A 103 -6.97 -7.99 9.56
CA LEU A 103 -5.83 -7.38 8.90
C LEU A 103 -4.92 -6.71 9.92
N LYS A 104 -3.60 -6.92 9.80
CA LYS A 104 -2.62 -6.23 10.63
C LYS A 104 -2.72 -4.72 10.40
N THR A 105 -2.44 -3.95 11.44
CA THR A 105 -2.25 -2.51 11.33
C THR A 105 -0.79 -2.24 10.92
N PRO A 106 -0.54 -1.81 9.68
CA PRO A 106 0.82 -1.50 9.25
C PRO A 106 1.32 -0.24 9.96
N VAL A 107 2.64 -0.04 9.96
CA VAL A 107 3.27 1.17 10.49
C VAL A 107 4.08 1.83 9.38
N LYS A 108 3.91 3.15 9.20
CA LYS A 108 4.66 3.97 8.24
C LYS A 108 5.16 5.22 8.95
N GLU A 109 6.46 5.49 8.86
CA GLU A 109 7.09 6.62 9.52
C GLU A 109 6.46 7.95 9.09
N GLY A 110 6.15 8.82 10.06
CA GLY A 110 5.54 10.14 9.82
C GLY A 110 4.09 10.11 9.31
N LYS A 111 3.42 8.94 9.31
CA LYS A 111 2.05 8.78 8.83
C LYS A 111 1.18 8.04 9.86
N LYS A 112 -0.11 8.36 9.90
CA LYS A 112 -1.11 7.62 10.69
C LYS A 112 -1.92 6.71 9.78
N PHE A 113 -2.07 5.45 10.20
CA PHE A 113 -2.89 4.47 9.49
C PHE A 113 -4.37 4.71 9.77
N VAL A 114 -5.17 4.98 8.73
CA VAL A 114 -6.61 5.23 8.87
C VAL A 114 -7.41 3.94 8.72
N GLY A 115 -7.00 3.04 7.82
CA GLY A 115 -7.72 1.80 7.57
C GLY A 115 -7.41 1.18 6.22
N TRP A 116 -7.95 -0.02 6.02
CA TRP A 116 -7.89 -0.76 4.75
C TRP A 116 -9.15 -0.51 3.92
N TYR A 117 -9.02 -0.47 2.60
CA TYR A 117 -10.12 -0.22 1.67
C TYR A 117 -9.99 -1.12 0.42
N TYR A 118 -11.10 -1.53 -0.19
CA TYR A 118 -11.04 -2.27 -1.46
C TYR A 118 -10.78 -1.36 -2.67
N ASN A 119 -11.15 -0.09 -2.59
CA ASN A 119 -10.98 0.87 -3.68
C ASN A 119 -9.71 1.68 -3.49
N SER A 120 -8.98 1.92 -4.58
CA SER A 120 -7.72 2.67 -4.58
C SER A 120 -7.88 4.16 -4.25
N ASP A 121 -9.10 4.69 -4.39
CA ASP A 121 -9.45 6.07 -4.01
C ASP A 121 -9.95 6.16 -2.56
N PHE A 122 -9.87 5.05 -1.80
CA PHE A 122 -10.34 4.92 -0.42
C PHE A 122 -11.84 5.18 -0.23
N SER A 123 -12.62 5.10 -1.31
CA SER A 123 -14.08 5.14 -1.22
C SER A 123 -14.64 3.86 -0.62
N GLY A 124 -15.83 3.94 -0.01
CA GLY A 124 -16.51 2.80 0.59
C GLY A 124 -16.17 2.57 2.06
N ALA A 125 -16.54 1.40 2.58
CA ALA A 125 -16.35 1.04 3.98
C ALA A 125 -14.92 0.53 4.26
N LYS A 126 -14.45 0.75 5.51
CA LYS A 126 -13.20 0.15 5.99
C LYS A 126 -13.31 -1.37 5.98
N VAL A 127 -12.24 -2.02 5.55
CA VAL A 127 -12.08 -3.47 5.49
C VAL A 127 -11.37 -3.92 6.76
N THR A 128 -11.95 -4.91 7.44
CA THR A 128 -11.37 -5.50 8.66
C THR A 128 -10.89 -6.93 8.43
N THR A 129 -11.46 -7.63 7.44
CA THR A 129 -11.14 -9.00 7.05
C THR A 129 -11.14 -9.12 5.54
N VAL A 130 -10.34 -10.03 4.98
CA VAL A 130 -10.25 -10.26 3.54
C VAL A 130 -10.31 -11.75 3.21
N THR A 131 -10.82 -12.07 2.03
CA THR A 131 -10.78 -13.42 1.44
C THR A 131 -9.44 -13.67 0.77
N ALA A 132 -9.12 -14.94 0.46
CA ALA A 132 -7.95 -15.29 -0.34
C ALA A 132 -7.88 -14.46 -1.65
N ASP A 133 -6.65 -14.04 -2.01
CA ASP A 133 -6.32 -13.25 -3.21
C ASP A 133 -6.92 -11.83 -3.32
N ALA A 134 -7.34 -11.24 -2.20
CA ALA A 134 -7.85 -9.87 -2.19
C ALA A 134 -6.74 -8.80 -2.31
N VAL A 135 -7.02 -7.77 -3.12
CA VAL A 135 -6.23 -6.53 -3.13
C VAL A 135 -6.94 -5.49 -2.27
N VAL A 136 -6.21 -4.89 -1.33
CA VAL A 136 -6.70 -3.79 -0.49
C VAL A 136 -5.69 -2.65 -0.46
N TYR A 137 -6.17 -1.46 -0.12
CA TYR A 137 -5.42 -0.22 -0.14
C TYR A 137 -5.36 0.35 1.28
N ALA A 138 -4.14 0.58 1.77
CA ALA A 138 -3.92 1.24 3.05
C ALA A 138 -4.15 2.75 2.87
N LYS A 139 -5.09 3.33 3.63
CA LYS A 139 -5.21 4.78 3.73
C LYS A 139 -4.28 5.29 4.82
N TRP A 140 -3.44 6.25 4.46
CA TRP A 140 -2.52 6.95 5.34
C TRP A 140 -2.81 8.44 5.30
N ILE A 141 -2.70 9.10 6.45
CA ILE A 141 -2.70 10.57 6.55
C ILE A 141 -1.38 11.05 7.13
N ASN A 142 -1.02 12.30 6.86
CA ASN A 142 0.12 12.93 7.51
C ASN A 142 -0.16 13.08 9.01
N LEU A 143 0.85 12.85 9.84
CA LEU A 143 0.81 13.33 11.22
C LEU A 143 1.05 14.83 11.18
N ILE A 144 -0.03 15.60 11.27
CA ILE A 144 0.03 17.06 11.41
C ILE A 144 -0.23 17.35 12.89
N GLU A 145 0.73 18.00 13.51
CA GLU A 145 0.59 18.47 14.88
C GLU A 145 -0.65 19.38 14.98
N GLY A 146 -1.55 19.07 15.91
CA GLY A 146 -2.81 19.81 16.07
C GLY A 146 -3.96 19.47 15.11
N ASP A 147 -3.76 18.59 14.12
CA ASP A 147 -4.88 18.02 13.33
C ASP A 147 -5.50 16.84 14.10
N LEU A 148 -6.52 17.15 14.90
CA LEU A 148 -7.19 16.21 15.78
C LEU A 148 -8.33 15.48 15.09
N ASN A 149 -8.89 16.10 14.05
CA ASN A 149 -10.05 15.59 13.32
C ASN A 149 -9.66 14.73 12.10
N GLU A 150 -8.37 14.64 11.76
CA GLU A 150 -7.81 13.84 10.67
C GLU A 150 -8.23 14.30 9.26
N ASP A 151 -8.51 15.60 9.07
CA ASP A 151 -8.84 16.19 7.77
C ASP A 151 -7.64 16.76 6.99
N GLU A 152 -6.42 16.45 7.45
CA GLU A 152 -5.14 16.86 6.89
C GLU A 152 -4.86 18.36 7.04
N VAL A 153 -5.58 19.06 7.93
CA VAL A 153 -5.41 20.48 8.21
C VAL A 153 -5.63 20.75 9.70
N ALA A 154 -4.62 21.31 10.39
CA ALA A 154 -4.84 21.89 11.71
C ALA A 154 -5.56 23.25 11.58
N ASP A 155 -6.83 23.32 11.97
CA ASP A 155 -7.65 24.52 11.90
C ASP A 155 -8.55 24.74 13.14
N ILE A 156 -9.53 25.63 13.02
CA ILE A 156 -10.45 25.96 14.12
C ILE A 156 -11.34 24.79 14.53
N ARG A 157 -11.58 23.82 13.64
CA ARG A 157 -12.37 22.63 13.93
C ARG A 157 -11.67 21.72 14.93
N ASP A 158 -10.35 21.61 14.84
CA ASP A 158 -9.54 20.88 15.83
C ASP A 158 -9.63 21.55 17.20
N LEU A 159 -9.59 22.89 17.23
CA LEU A 159 -9.76 23.63 18.47
C LEU A 159 -11.15 23.40 19.08
N VAL A 160 -12.20 23.31 18.26
CA VAL A 160 -13.55 22.97 18.72
C VAL A 160 -13.57 21.55 19.27
N MET A 161 -12.99 20.58 18.55
CA MET A 161 -12.91 19.18 18.98
C MET A 161 -12.18 19.02 20.31
N LEU A 162 -11.02 19.68 20.47
CA LEU A 162 -10.25 19.67 21.73
C LEU A 162 -11.03 20.31 22.88
N LYS A 163 -11.77 21.40 22.60
CA LYS A 163 -12.60 22.05 23.61
C LYS A 163 -13.76 21.16 24.06
N GLU A 164 -14.39 20.45 23.13
CA GLU A 164 -15.43 19.47 23.46
C GLU A 164 -14.86 18.31 24.29
N ALA A 165 -13.67 17.81 23.92
CA ALA A 165 -12.95 16.79 24.68
C ALA A 165 -12.64 17.26 26.11
N ALA A 166 -12.14 18.49 26.27
CA ALA A 166 -11.84 19.08 27.58
C ALA A 166 -13.09 19.22 28.46
N ILE A 167 -14.22 19.67 27.88
CA ILE A 167 -15.51 19.76 28.59
C ILE A 167 -15.98 18.39 29.07
N ASN A 168 -15.79 17.37 28.23
CA ASN A 168 -16.21 15.99 28.51
C ASN A 168 -15.21 15.21 29.37
N GLN A 169 -14.05 15.81 29.71
CA GLN A 169 -12.96 15.14 30.41
C GLN A 169 -12.52 13.86 29.69
N ASP A 170 -12.37 13.96 28.36
CA ASP A 170 -11.89 12.86 27.53
C ASP A 170 -10.46 12.49 27.93
N THR A 171 -10.19 11.18 27.96
CA THR A 171 -8.89 10.62 28.37
C THR A 171 -8.10 10.06 27.18
N ASP A 172 -8.56 10.29 25.94
CA ASP A 172 -7.84 9.89 24.74
C ASP A 172 -6.54 10.69 24.60
N MET A 173 -5.41 9.99 24.61
CA MET A 173 -4.06 10.55 24.52
C MET A 173 -3.80 11.36 23.25
N LYS A 174 -4.64 11.25 22.22
CA LYS A 174 -4.50 12.13 21.04
C LYS A 174 -4.73 13.61 21.36
N TYR A 175 -5.37 13.91 22.49
CA TYR A 175 -5.63 15.27 22.96
C TYR A 175 -4.54 15.84 23.87
N ASP A 176 -3.51 15.05 24.18
CA ASP A 176 -2.28 15.51 24.85
C ASP A 176 -1.32 16.05 23.78
N LEU A 177 -1.32 17.36 23.62
CA LEU A 177 -0.53 18.07 22.62
C LEU A 177 0.79 18.61 23.18
N ASP A 178 0.90 18.81 24.49
CA ASP A 178 2.12 19.30 25.13
C ASP A 178 3.04 18.18 25.67
N GLY A 179 2.55 16.93 25.68
CA GLY A 179 3.28 15.73 26.06
C GLY A 179 3.39 15.51 27.57
N ASP A 180 2.55 16.16 28.38
CA ASP A 180 2.58 16.07 29.83
C ASP A 180 1.82 14.85 30.41
N THR A 181 1.25 14.00 29.54
CA THR A 181 0.42 12.83 29.87
C THR A 181 -0.94 13.15 30.53
N GLN A 182 -1.41 14.40 30.41
CA GLN A 182 -2.73 14.86 30.83
C GLN A 182 -3.49 15.39 29.60
N PRO A 183 -4.26 14.54 28.89
CA PRO A 183 -4.94 14.96 27.68
C PRO A 183 -6.08 15.95 27.93
N ALA A 184 -6.36 16.78 26.92
CA ALA A 184 -7.51 17.67 26.86
C ALA A 184 -7.58 18.72 27.99
N THR A 185 -6.42 19.26 28.38
CA THR A 185 -6.29 20.30 29.41
C THR A 185 -6.37 21.72 28.83
N GLU A 186 -6.35 22.73 29.72
CA GLU A 186 -6.21 24.13 29.29
C GLU A 186 -4.86 24.39 28.61
N ASP A 187 -3.82 23.65 28.99
CA ASP A 187 -2.47 23.78 28.43
C ASP A 187 -2.41 23.22 26.99
N ASP A 188 -3.06 22.08 26.71
CA ASP A 188 -3.26 21.57 25.35
C ASP A 188 -4.04 22.56 24.47
N LEU A 189 -5.09 23.15 25.03
CA LEU A 189 -5.90 24.14 24.32
C LEU A 189 -5.08 25.41 24.01
N LEU A 190 -4.17 25.79 24.90
CA LEU A 190 -3.25 26.90 24.69
C LEU A 190 -2.19 26.54 23.64
N PHE A 191 -1.67 25.31 23.67
CA PHE A 191 -0.73 24.77 22.69
C PHE A 191 -1.32 24.89 21.28
N LEU A 192 -2.51 24.34 21.06
CA LEU A 192 -3.18 24.37 19.75
C LEU A 192 -3.45 25.80 19.29
N LYS A 193 -3.86 26.72 20.17
CA LYS A 193 -4.04 28.14 19.81
C LYS A 193 -2.75 28.79 19.33
N LYS A 194 -1.63 28.53 20.01
CA LYS A 194 -0.32 29.08 19.62
C LYS A 194 0.11 28.52 18.27
N LEU A 195 -0.09 27.21 18.07
CA LEU A 195 0.19 26.51 16.82
C LEU A 195 -0.59 27.13 15.66
N LEU A 196 -1.91 27.33 15.81
CA LEU A 196 -2.77 27.96 14.81
C LEU A 196 -2.41 29.42 14.50
N LEU A 197 -1.76 30.11 15.45
CA LEU A 197 -1.25 31.47 15.27
C LEU A 197 0.17 31.51 14.69
N GLY A 198 0.80 30.36 14.42
CA GLY A 198 2.18 30.26 13.94
C GLY A 198 3.22 30.68 14.99
N ILE A 199 2.85 30.65 16.27
CA ILE A 199 3.75 30.91 17.38
C ILE A 199 4.50 29.60 17.67
N THR A 200 5.83 29.64 17.67
CA THR A 200 6.65 28.50 18.07
C THR A 200 6.33 28.13 19.52
N VAL A 201 5.90 26.89 19.74
CA VAL A 201 5.47 26.36 21.05
C VAL A 201 6.57 25.54 21.67
#